data_AF-A0A292RXV0-F1
#
_entry.id   AF-A0A292RXV0-F1
#
_cell.length_a   1.000
_cell.length_b   1.000
_cell.length_c   1.000
_cell.angle_alpha   90.00
_cell.angle_beta   90.00
_cell.angle_gamma   90.00
#
_symmetry.space_group_name_H-M   'P 1'
#
loop_
_entity.id
_entity.type
_entity.pdbx_description
1 polymer ?
#
loop_
_entity_poly.entity_id
_entity_poly.type
_entity_poly.pdbx_seq_one_letter_code
_entity_poly.pdbx_strand_id
1 'polypeptide(L)'
;MKKIVNKIQIILINNGLYQSDSEDLNEEIFKGIVEQMDSLNLISFIVAIENEFDIELPDDFMNPNNFSSLGVVCNAIKMLSKAI
;
A
#
# COMPACT_ATOMS: atom_id res chain seq x y z
N MET A 1 -2.05 -9.34 -10.24
CA MET A 1 -1.52 -7.97 -10.03
C MET A 1 -2.64 -6.95 -9.90
N LYS A 2 -3.55 -6.83 -10.88
CA LYS A 2 -4.73 -5.94 -10.80
C LYS A 2 -5.57 -6.11 -9.51
N LYS A 3 -5.77 -7.35 -9.05
CA LYS A 3 -6.48 -7.62 -7.77
C LYS A 3 -5.79 -7.01 -6.53
N ILE A 4 -4.46 -7.05 -6.46
CA ILE A 4 -3.69 -6.50 -5.32
C ILE A 4 -3.74 -4.98 -5.36
N VAL A 5 -3.54 -4.37 -6.53
CA VAL A 5 -3.66 -2.92 -6.72
C VAL A 5 -5.04 -2.42 -6.30
N ASN A 6 -6.11 -3.07 -6.73
CA ASN A 6 -7.47 -2.69 -6.33
C ASN A 6 -7.66 -2.76 -4.81
N LYS A 7 -7.13 -3.78 -4.14
CA LYS A 7 -7.18 -3.88 -2.68
C LYS A 7 -6.38 -2.77 -1.99
N ILE A 8 -5.17 -2.47 -2.47
CA ILE A 8 -4.36 -1.35 -1.96
C ILE A 8 -5.13 -0.04 -2.12
N GLN A 9 -5.76 0.20 -3.27
CA GLN A 9 -6.58 1.38 -3.51
C GLN A 9 -7.72 1.48 -2.49
N ILE A 10 -8.43 0.38 -2.22
CA ILE A 10 -9.49 0.34 -1.20
C ILE A 10 -8.93 0.66 0.20
N ILE A 11 -7.76 0.11 0.55
CA ILE A 11 -7.09 0.41 1.82
C ILE A 11 -6.80 1.91 1.92
N LEU A 12 -6.22 2.51 0.88
CA LEU A 12 -5.89 3.94 0.87
C LEU A 12 -7.14 4.80 1.02
N ILE A 13 -8.25 4.45 0.36
CA ILE A 13 -9.54 5.15 0.48
C ILE A 13 -10.08 5.04 1.91
N ASN A 14 -10.10 3.84 2.48
CA ASN A 14 -10.65 3.59 3.82
C ASN A 14 -9.85 4.28 4.93
N ASN A 15 -8.56 4.56 4.69
CA ASN A 15 -7.70 5.29 5.62
C ASN A 15 -7.68 6.81 5.33
N GLY A 16 -8.48 7.31 4.37
CA GLY A 16 -8.52 8.73 4.02
C GLY A 16 -7.27 9.24 3.31
N LEU A 17 -6.40 8.35 2.82
CA LEU A 17 -5.15 8.65 2.13
C LEU A 17 -5.33 8.83 0.62
N TYR A 18 -6.50 8.45 0.09
CA TYR A 18 -6.83 8.60 -1.31
C TYR A 18 -8.31 8.87 -1.51
N GLN A 19 -8.66 9.80 -2.39
CA GLN A 19 -10.04 10.02 -2.84
C GLN A 19 -10.14 9.64 -4.31
N SER A 20 -10.98 8.65 -4.58
CA SER A 20 -11.19 8.07 -5.90
C SER A 20 -12.20 8.90 -6.70
N ASP A 21 -11.82 10.12 -7.08
CA ASP A 21 -12.73 11.00 -7.82
C ASP A 21 -12.94 10.58 -9.29
N SER A 22 -12.24 9.53 -9.77
CA SER A 22 -12.50 8.72 -10.98
C SER A 22 -11.26 7.99 -11.51
N GLU A 23 -10.08 8.23 -10.92
CA GLU A 23 -8.82 7.65 -11.38
C GLU A 23 -8.50 6.32 -10.68
N ASP A 24 -8.01 5.35 -11.46
CA ASP A 24 -7.44 4.12 -10.92
C ASP A 24 -6.07 4.41 -10.30
N LEU A 25 -5.77 3.79 -9.16
CA LEU A 25 -4.47 3.90 -8.52
C LEU A 25 -3.36 3.44 -9.49
N ASN A 26 -2.43 4.34 -9.76
CA ASN A 26 -1.26 4.10 -10.60
C ASN A 26 0.04 4.50 -9.86
N GLU A 27 1.19 4.29 -10.51
CA GLU A 27 2.51 4.55 -9.90
C GLU A 27 2.72 6.02 -9.51
N GLU A 28 2.28 6.97 -10.35
CA GLU A 28 2.45 8.40 -10.09
C GLU A 28 1.61 8.86 -8.91
N ILE A 29 0.34 8.45 -8.88
CA ILE A 29 -0.58 8.73 -7.78
C ILE A 29 -0.05 8.11 -6.49
N PHE A 30 0.33 6.83 -6.52
CA PHE A 30 0.83 6.13 -5.35
C PHE A 30 2.06 6.82 -4.75
N LYS A 31 3.01 7.24 -5.61
CA LYS A 31 4.19 7.98 -5.17
C LYS A 31 3.82 9.30 -4.48
N GLY A 32 2.90 10.07 -5.06
CA GLY A 32 2.44 11.33 -4.47
C GLY A 32 1.78 11.16 -3.10
N ILE A 33 1.07 10.04 -2.87
CA ILE A 33 0.50 9.70 -1.57
C ILE A 33 1.61 9.37 -0.57
N VAL A 34 2.54 8.48 -0.93
CA VAL A 34 3.64 8.04 -0.04
C VAL A 34 4.51 9.22 0.39
N GLU A 35 4.81 10.17 -0.51
CA GLU A 35 5.57 11.38 -0.20
C GLU A 35 4.88 12.30 0.82
N GLN A 36 3.56 12.19 0.96
CA GLN A 36 2.73 12.98 1.88
C GLN A 36 2.30 12.20 3.14
N MET A 37 2.60 10.90 3.23
CA MET A 37 2.28 10.11 4.41
C MET A 37 3.16 10.52 5.58
N ASP A 38 2.54 10.96 6.67
CA ASP A 38 3.20 11.04 7.97
C ASP A 38 3.41 9.64 8.58
N SER A 39 4.17 9.58 9.68
CA SER A 39 4.50 8.31 10.34
C SER A 39 3.27 7.56 10.86
N LEU A 40 2.20 8.25 11.27
CA LEU A 40 1.00 7.61 11.79
C LEU A 40 0.20 6.98 10.64
N ASN A 41 0.02 7.71 9.56
CA ASN A 41 -0.63 7.25 8.34
C ASN A 41 0.13 6.07 7.72
N LEU A 42 1.46 6.10 7.74
CA LEU A 42 2.29 4.99 7.28
C LEU A 42 2.06 3.73 8.12
N ILE A 43 2.10 3.84 9.45
CA ILE A 43 1.86 2.71 10.35
C ILE A 43 0.46 2.15 10.14
N SER A 44 -0.56 3.01 10.08
CA SER A 44 -1.94 2.59 9.82
C SER A 44 -2.08 1.89 8.47
N PHE A 45 -1.37 2.37 7.44
CA PHE A 45 -1.35 1.75 6.12
C PHE A 45 -0.68 0.37 6.13
N ILE A 46 0.48 0.23 6.78
CA ILE A 46 1.18 -1.05 6.96
C ILE A 46 0.26 -2.06 7.64
N VAL A 47 -0.30 -1.69 8.79
CA VAL A 47 -1.21 -2.55 9.57
C VAL A 47 -2.44 -2.95 8.74
N ALA A 48 -2.99 -2.05 7.93
CA ALA A 48 -4.12 -2.37 7.07
C ALA A 48 -3.75 -3.35 5.94
N ILE A 49 -2.56 -3.24 5.35
CA ILE A 49 -2.05 -4.22 4.37
C ILE A 49 -1.88 -5.59 5.03
N GLU A 50 -1.21 -5.64 6.18
CA GLU A 50 -0.95 -6.88 6.90
C GLU A 50 -2.24 -7.64 7.23
N ASN A 51 -3.24 -6.92 7.74
CA ASN A 51 -4.56 -7.49 8.04
C ASN A 51 -5.34 -7.93 6.79
N GLU A 52 -5.30 -7.16 5.70
CA GLU A 52 -6.08 -7.47 4.48
C GLU A 52 -5.52 -8.65 3.70
N PHE A 53 -4.20 -8.87 3.78
CA PHE A 53 -3.51 -9.93 3.04
C PHE A 53 -3.05 -11.11 3.92
N ASP A 54 -3.27 -11.03 5.24
CA ASP A 54 -2.80 -12.01 6.22
C ASP A 54 -1.29 -12.27 6.10
N ILE A 55 -0.53 -11.17 6.11
CA ILE A 55 0.94 -11.15 5.98
C ILE A 55 1.57 -10.29 7.07
N GLU A 56 2.89 -10.40 7.20
CA GLU A 56 3.72 -9.52 8.04
C GLU A 56 4.76 -8.86 7.14
N LEU A 57 4.73 -7.53 7.03
CA LEU A 57 5.70 -6.79 6.23
C LEU A 57 7.01 -6.66 7.03
N PRO A 58 8.17 -6.79 6.38
CA PRO A 58 9.45 -6.56 7.05
C PRO A 58 9.54 -5.15 7.63
N ASP A 59 10.21 -5.01 8.78
CA ASP A 59 10.44 -3.73 9.46
C ASP A 59 11.05 -2.65 8.56
N ASP A 60 11.75 -3.04 7.50
CA ASP A 60 12.27 -2.10 6.49
C ASP A 60 11.13 -1.23 5.90
N PHE A 61 9.92 -1.75 5.76
CA PHE A 61 8.77 -0.97 5.29
C PHE A 61 8.33 0.11 6.28
N MET A 62 8.81 0.13 7.53
CA MET A 62 8.56 1.25 8.44
C MET A 62 9.19 2.57 7.94
N ASN A 63 10.09 2.50 6.96
CA ASN A 63 10.59 3.67 6.24
C ASN A 63 9.77 3.91 4.96
N PRO A 64 9.10 5.07 4.79
CA PRO A 64 8.29 5.35 3.61
C PRO A 64 9.11 5.34 2.30
N ASN A 65 10.42 5.55 2.37
CA ASN A 65 11.31 5.44 1.20
C ASN A 65 11.36 4.02 0.61
N ASN A 66 11.04 3.00 1.40
CA ASN A 66 10.98 1.61 0.96
C ASN A 66 9.66 1.27 0.25
N PHE A 67 8.68 2.19 0.25
CA PHE A 67 7.49 2.19 -0.61
C PHE A 67 7.77 2.90 -1.95
N SER A 68 8.96 2.69 -2.53
CA SER A 68 9.46 3.45 -3.70
C SER A 68 8.58 3.37 -4.95
N SER A 69 7.72 2.36 -5.05
CA SER A 69 6.72 2.19 -6.11
C SER A 69 5.59 1.27 -5.69
N LEU A 70 4.43 1.40 -6.34
CA LEU A 70 3.29 0.51 -6.17
C LEU A 70 3.66 -0.93 -6.53
N GLY A 71 4.51 -1.11 -7.55
CA GLY A 71 5.08 -2.39 -7.95
C GLY A 71 5.87 -3.09 -6.83
N VAL A 72 6.70 -2.35 -6.08
CA VAL A 72 7.47 -2.91 -4.96
C VAL A 72 6.54 -3.47 -3.88
N VAL A 73 5.53 -2.70 -3.50
CA VAL A 73 4.53 -3.12 -2.50
C VAL A 73 3.77 -4.35 -2.98
N CYS A 74 3.29 -4.32 -4.23
CA CYS A 74 2.57 -5.44 -4.81
C CYS A 74 3.41 -6.72 -4.86
N ASN A 75 4.71 -6.60 -5.11
CA ASN A 75 5.62 -7.74 -5.14
C ASN A 75 5.92 -8.26 -3.73
N ALA A 76 6.13 -7.38 -2.75
CA ALA A 76 6.28 -7.77 -1.35
C ALA A 76 5.06 -8.56 -0.86
N ILE A 77 3.84 -8.05 -1.11
CA ILE A 77 2.59 -8.73 -0.75
C ILE A 77 2.51 -10.12 -1.38
N LYS A 78 2.83 -10.26 -2.69
CA LYS A 78 2.79 -11.57 -3.35
C LYS A 78 3.79 -12.57 -2.76
N MET A 79 4.99 -12.11 -2.41
CA MET A 79 6.03 -13.00 -1.88
C MET A 79 5.67 -13.51 -0.48
N LEU A 80 4.99 -12.68 0.32
CA LEU A 80 4.63 -12.99 1.70
C LEU A 80 3.28 -13.71 1.79
N SER A 81 2.33 -13.36 0.94
CA SER A 81 1.02 -14.00 0.89
C SER A 81 1.16 -15.37 0.24
N LYS A 82 1.31 -16.41 1.07
CA LYS A 82 1.41 -17.81 0.64
C LYS A 82 0.09 -18.37 0.08
N ALA A 83 -0.67 -17.63 -0.73
CA ALA A 83 -1.95 -18.13 -1.25
C ALA A 83 -2.60 -17.26 -2.37
N ILE A 84 -1.87 -16.40 -3.10
CA ILE A 84 -2.45 -15.60 -4.22
C ILE A 84 -1.89 -16.04 -5.57
#